data_AF-A0A023FG10-F1
#
_entry.id   AF-A0A023FG10-F1
#
_cell.length_a   1.000
_cell.length_b   1.000
_cell.length_c   1.000
_cell.angle_alpha   90.00
_cell.angle_beta   90.00
_cell.angle_gamma   90.00
#
_symmetry.space_group_name_H-M   'P 1'
#
loop_
_entity.id
_entity.type
_entity.pdbx_description
1 polymer ?
#
loop_
_entity_poly.entity_id
_entity_poly.type
_entity_poly.pdbx_seq_one_letter_code
_entity_poly.pdbx_strand_id
1 'polypeptide(L)'
;MYRRRFMRNTRNYKGLFCEIILPALFVLLALLFTLLIPPMSEEPPLELTPWVYGPPNYIFYGSEDTSSLLAQKYTDSLLSRTGLGARCIKGEPLSGLRCEDMVNGSVVVPGAPYGYESFKGGGTCSCASGAQQCTRDAGGPTPPAVRIASTDVLLNVTGRDVPDWLIKTWNPYHKTRFGGVQFGVKNHLTSVNLTAIEEAVSKMDVPGGLNLSAAVVALRRGVDNSRVQDNVKVWYNNKGWVSSVAYMNAINNVLLRAHLPSEADASRYGMSVINHPMNFTQAQLQDELLKRGGLSLLHATCVIFAMSFVPASFVMFLIEDRTSGSQHLQFVSGLKPFLYWIGNYTWDLCNYIVPAVLCVFIFMAFKEEAYVSHDNIGGLVLLLLLYGWSSIPLMYPSSFIFSVPSSAFVTLACCNLFVGIVSTVSTYVLELFDDKELQSIARILRKAFLVLPQYCLGRGLMDMFSNHLTAEALARFGLKTF
;
A
#
# COMPACT_ATOMS: atom_id res chain seq x y z
N MET A 1 -21.01 -18.52 50.13
CA MET A 1 -21.19 -18.27 48.68
C MET A 1 -19.85 -18.07 47.97
N TYR A 2 -19.10 -16.99 48.26
CA TYR A 2 -17.81 -16.69 47.61
C TYR A 2 -16.77 -17.83 47.69
N ARG A 3 -16.58 -18.43 48.88
CA ARG A 3 -15.66 -19.58 49.04
C ARG A 3 -15.99 -20.77 48.12
N ARG A 4 -17.28 -21.03 47.88
CA ARG A 4 -17.73 -22.11 46.98
C ARG A 4 -17.37 -21.78 45.52
N ARG A 5 -17.62 -20.55 45.09
CA ARG A 5 -17.26 -20.10 43.74
C ARG A 5 -15.75 -20.07 43.53
N PHE A 6 -14.98 -19.63 44.52
CA PHE A 6 -13.52 -19.69 44.47
C PHE A 6 -13.02 -21.11 44.26
N MET A 7 -13.49 -22.07 45.08
CA MET A 7 -13.10 -23.48 44.93
C MET A 7 -13.54 -24.08 43.58
N ARG A 8 -14.65 -23.63 42.99
CA ARG A 8 -15.09 -24.07 41.66
C ARG A 8 -14.17 -23.50 40.58
N ASN A 9 -13.86 -22.21 40.62
CA ASN A 9 -13.01 -21.54 39.62
C ASN A 9 -11.59 -22.12 39.63
N THR A 10 -11.01 -22.40 40.80
CA THR A 10 -9.66 -23.00 40.90
C THR A 10 -9.61 -24.45 40.44
N ARG A 11 -10.74 -25.19 40.52
CA ARG A 11 -10.82 -26.59 40.06
C ARG A 11 -11.21 -26.70 38.59
N ASN A 12 -11.84 -25.67 38.01
CA ASN A 12 -12.30 -25.67 36.62
C ASN A 12 -11.27 -25.04 35.67
N TYR A 13 -10.13 -25.72 35.49
CA TYR A 13 -9.05 -25.25 34.61
C TYR A 13 -9.48 -25.00 33.16
N LYS A 14 -10.44 -25.78 32.64
CA LYS A 14 -10.97 -25.60 31.28
C LYS A 14 -11.79 -24.31 31.14
N GLY A 15 -12.62 -24.00 32.14
CA GLY A 15 -13.37 -22.74 32.18
C GLY A 15 -12.44 -21.53 32.29
N LEU A 16 -11.46 -21.60 33.20
CA LEU A 16 -10.49 -20.52 33.41
C LEU A 16 -9.63 -20.25 32.17
N PHE A 17 -9.28 -21.29 31.41
CA PHE A 17 -8.61 -21.15 30.11
C PHE A 17 -9.48 -20.37 29.10
N CYS A 18 -10.75 -20.74 28.93
CA CYS A 18 -11.65 -20.06 28.00
C CYS A 18 -12.01 -18.63 28.43
N GLU A 19 -12.01 -18.34 29.73
CA GLU A 19 -12.36 -17.02 30.28
C GLU A 19 -11.20 -16.03 30.28
N ILE A 20 -9.95 -16.50 30.38
CA ILE A 20 -8.78 -15.63 30.57
C ILE A 20 -7.82 -15.71 29.38
N ILE A 21 -7.43 -16.93 29.00
CA ILE A 21 -6.39 -17.14 27.99
C ILE A 21 -6.94 -16.87 26.58
N LEU A 22 -8.15 -17.33 26.28
CA LEU A 22 -8.74 -17.17 24.96
C LEU A 22 -8.96 -15.67 24.59
N PRO A 23 -9.56 -14.82 25.46
CA PRO A 23 -9.66 -13.38 25.20
C PRO A 23 -8.30 -12.70 24.99
N ALA A 24 -7.32 -13.01 25.85
CA ALA A 24 -5.98 -12.47 25.76
C ALA A 24 -5.28 -12.83 24.45
N LEU A 25 -5.42 -14.08 24.00
CA LEU A 25 -4.84 -14.55 22.74
C LEU A 25 -5.42 -13.82 21.53
N PHE A 26 -6.73 -13.55 21.51
CA PHE A 26 -7.34 -12.80 20.41
C PHE A 26 -6.89 -11.34 20.36
N VAL A 27 -6.80 -10.67 21.51
CA VAL A 27 -6.29 -9.29 21.57
C VAL A 27 -4.81 -9.25 21.17
N LEU A 28 -4.00 -10.21 21.63
CA LEU A 28 -2.59 -10.31 21.26
C LEU A 28 -2.40 -10.55 19.76
N LEU A 29 -3.21 -11.43 19.15
CA LEU A 29 -3.14 -11.70 17.71
C LEU A 29 -3.53 -10.47 16.89
N ALA A 30 -4.53 -9.70 17.35
CA ALA A 30 -4.93 -8.45 16.71
C ALA A 30 -3.77 -7.42 16.71
N LEU A 31 -3.12 -7.23 17.86
CA LEU A 31 -2.00 -6.30 17.98
C LEU A 31 -0.75 -6.77 17.24
N LEU A 32 -0.53 -8.08 17.12
CA LEU A 32 0.54 -8.60 16.30
C LEU A 32 0.30 -8.31 14.82
N PHE A 33 -0.95 -8.40 14.36
CA PHE A 33 -1.30 -8.04 12.99
C PHE A 33 -1.09 -6.55 12.69
N THR A 34 -1.37 -5.67 13.66
CA THR A 34 -1.17 -4.23 13.45
C THR A 34 0.29 -3.82 13.34
N LEU A 35 1.24 -4.59 13.90
CA LEU A 35 2.67 -4.36 13.67
C LEU A 35 3.09 -4.53 12.21
N LEU A 36 2.31 -5.25 11.39
CA LEU A 36 2.59 -5.41 9.96
C LEU A 36 2.18 -4.17 9.14
N ILE A 37 1.37 -3.28 9.71
CA ILE A 37 0.82 -2.13 9.00
C ILE A 37 1.69 -0.90 9.27
N PRO A 38 2.23 -0.22 8.24
CA PRO A 38 3.19 0.85 8.43
C PRO A 38 2.57 2.10 9.11
N PRO A 39 3.32 2.81 9.98
CA PRO A 39 2.84 4.01 10.65
C PRO A 39 2.68 5.21 9.69
N MET A 40 1.96 6.25 10.11
CA MET A 40 1.78 7.49 9.33
C MET A 40 3.09 8.25 9.43
N SER A 41 3.96 8.08 8.45
CA SER A 41 5.17 8.89 8.34
C SER A 41 5.10 9.76 7.09
N GLU A 42 5.72 10.93 7.15
CA GLU A 42 5.96 11.72 5.96
C GLU A 42 6.82 10.90 5.01
N GLU A 43 6.38 10.79 3.75
CA GLU A 43 7.13 10.04 2.75
C GLU A 43 8.45 10.78 2.47
N PRO A 44 9.62 10.12 2.65
CA PRO A 44 10.90 10.78 2.45
C PRO A 44 11.12 11.11 0.97
N PRO A 45 11.95 12.13 0.66
CA PRO A 45 12.35 12.40 -0.72
C PRO A 45 13.00 11.18 -1.35
N LEU A 46 12.58 10.87 -2.57
CA LEU A 46 13.09 9.72 -3.33
C LEU A 46 13.77 10.18 -4.61
N GLU A 47 15.03 9.81 -4.78
CA GLU A 47 15.74 10.02 -6.03
C GLU A 47 15.28 9.03 -7.11
N LEU A 48 14.87 9.56 -8.26
CA LEU A 48 14.28 8.81 -9.36
C LEU A 48 15.38 8.27 -10.28
N THR A 49 15.73 7.00 -10.07
CA THR A 49 16.79 6.34 -10.82
C THR A 49 16.36 4.99 -11.43
N PRO A 50 16.90 4.58 -12.58
CA PRO A 50 16.52 3.30 -13.22
C PRO A 50 16.81 2.06 -12.38
N TRP A 51 17.78 2.12 -11.46
CA TRP A 51 18.24 0.98 -10.64
C TRP A 51 17.52 0.87 -9.27
N VAL A 52 16.48 1.67 -9.01
CA VAL A 52 15.65 1.58 -7.78
C VAL A 52 15.06 0.17 -7.60
N TYR A 53 14.86 -0.60 -8.68
CA TYR A 53 14.26 -1.93 -8.64
C TYR A 53 15.23 -3.06 -8.23
N GLY A 54 16.52 -2.76 -8.05
CA GLY A 54 17.55 -3.74 -7.69
C GLY A 54 18.13 -4.52 -8.88
N PRO A 55 19.30 -5.18 -8.70
CA PRO A 55 19.95 -5.96 -9.75
C PRO A 55 19.38 -7.40 -9.86
N PRO A 56 19.42 -8.03 -11.06
CA PRO A 56 19.88 -7.48 -12.34
C PRO A 56 18.80 -6.62 -13.01
N ASN A 57 19.19 -5.42 -13.45
CA ASN A 57 18.36 -4.51 -14.23
C ASN A 57 18.76 -4.57 -15.71
N TYR A 58 17.87 -5.08 -16.56
CA TYR A 58 18.07 -5.14 -17.99
C TYR A 58 17.43 -3.92 -18.65
N ILE A 59 18.22 -3.20 -19.43
CA ILE A 59 17.78 -2.03 -20.18
C ILE A 59 18.17 -2.30 -21.62
N PHE A 60 17.33 -1.97 -22.58
CA PHE A 60 17.68 -2.13 -23.99
C PHE A 60 17.97 -0.78 -24.63
N TYR A 61 18.82 -0.78 -25.63
CA TYR A 61 19.05 0.36 -26.50
C TYR A 61 19.04 -0.08 -27.97
N GLY A 62 18.59 0.77 -28.86
CA GLY A 62 18.66 0.52 -30.30
C GLY A 62 18.73 1.80 -31.10
N SER A 63 19.30 1.75 -32.30
CA SER A 63 19.24 2.86 -33.26
C SER A 63 18.33 2.50 -34.43
N GLU A 64 17.41 3.40 -34.79
CA GLU A 64 16.64 3.29 -36.03
C GLU A 64 17.45 3.82 -37.24
N ASP A 65 18.32 4.81 -37.02
CA ASP A 65 19.21 5.36 -38.04
C ASP A 65 20.69 5.18 -37.64
N THR A 66 21.30 4.10 -38.16
CA THR A 66 22.72 3.80 -37.94
C THR A 66 23.67 4.73 -38.69
N SER A 67 23.18 5.49 -39.67
CA SER A 67 23.97 6.45 -40.44
C SER A 67 24.15 7.80 -39.74
N SER A 68 23.32 8.09 -38.73
CA SER A 68 23.39 9.35 -37.99
C SER A 68 24.59 9.37 -37.02
N LEU A 69 25.50 10.33 -37.23
CA LEU A 69 26.67 10.55 -36.36
C LEU A 69 26.24 10.84 -34.91
N LEU A 70 25.10 11.49 -34.75
CA LEU A 70 24.57 11.89 -33.45
C LEU A 70 24.01 10.69 -32.66
N ALA A 71 23.34 9.72 -33.31
CA ALA A 71 22.94 8.49 -32.61
C ALA A 71 24.14 7.61 -32.21
N GLN A 72 25.21 7.62 -33.02
CA GLN A 72 26.48 6.99 -32.63
C GLN A 72 27.06 7.66 -31.39
N LYS A 73 27.12 8.99 -31.37
CA LYS A 73 27.58 9.76 -30.20
C LYS A 73 26.77 9.48 -28.92
N TYR A 74 25.45 9.32 -29.04
CA TYR A 74 24.60 8.91 -27.90
C TYR A 74 24.88 7.50 -27.43
N THR A 75 25.08 6.57 -28.35
CA THR A 75 25.42 5.18 -28.03
C THR A 75 26.77 5.10 -27.32
N ASP A 76 27.77 5.85 -27.81
CA ASP A 76 29.10 5.92 -27.21
C ASP A 76 29.05 6.54 -25.81
N SER A 77 28.26 7.61 -25.63
CA SER A 77 28.06 8.22 -24.31
C SER A 77 27.37 7.27 -23.33
N LEU A 78 26.39 6.48 -23.79
CA LEU A 78 25.68 5.49 -22.98
C LEU A 78 26.59 4.34 -22.54
N LEU A 79 27.48 3.88 -23.43
CA LEU A 79 28.46 2.82 -23.18
C LEU A 79 29.74 3.33 -22.50
N SER A 80 29.84 4.62 -22.22
CA SER A 80 31.00 5.23 -21.56
C SER A 80 31.09 4.88 -20.07
N ARG A 81 32.21 5.24 -19.42
CA ARG A 81 32.43 5.06 -17.98
C ARG A 81 31.39 5.75 -17.09
N THR A 82 30.75 6.80 -17.61
CA THR A 82 29.74 7.55 -16.85
C THR A 82 28.41 6.80 -16.79
N GLY A 83 28.21 5.81 -17.67
CA GLY A 83 27.04 4.95 -17.72
C GLY A 83 25.72 5.69 -17.88
N LEU A 84 24.66 5.04 -17.43
CA LEU A 84 23.31 5.58 -17.45
C LEU A 84 23.06 6.42 -16.18
N GLY A 85 22.47 7.62 -16.34
CA GLY A 85 22.06 8.47 -15.22
C GLY A 85 23.22 9.07 -14.41
N ALA A 86 22.97 9.35 -13.13
CA ALA A 86 23.86 10.09 -12.24
C ALA A 86 24.77 9.23 -11.32
N ARG A 87 24.74 7.89 -11.45
CA ARG A 87 25.42 6.98 -10.51
C ARG A 87 26.94 7.15 -10.46
N CYS A 88 27.57 7.39 -11.61
CA CYS A 88 29.03 7.42 -11.76
C CYS A 88 29.58 8.82 -12.02
N ILE A 89 29.05 9.81 -11.28
CA ILE A 89 29.56 11.17 -11.26
C ILE A 89 30.68 11.28 -10.21
N LYS A 90 31.73 12.03 -10.55
CA LYS A 90 32.86 12.28 -9.66
C LYS A 90 32.49 13.33 -8.61
N GLY A 91 32.58 12.98 -7.33
CA GLY A 91 32.42 13.91 -6.20
C GLY A 91 31.21 13.63 -5.30
N GLU A 92 30.18 12.94 -5.79
CA GLU A 92 28.98 12.56 -5.02
C GLU A 92 28.53 11.13 -5.35
N PRO A 93 29.19 10.08 -4.82
CA PRO A 93 28.69 8.72 -4.99
C PRO A 93 27.39 8.55 -4.19
N LEU A 94 26.31 8.15 -4.88
CA LEU A 94 25.07 7.73 -4.20
C LEU A 94 25.38 6.68 -3.12
N SER A 95 24.86 6.88 -1.91
CA SER A 95 25.11 6.00 -0.77
C SER A 95 24.74 4.55 -1.07
N GLY A 96 25.71 3.62 -0.95
CA GLY A 96 25.48 2.18 -1.13
C GLY A 96 25.60 1.66 -2.58
N LEU A 97 25.83 2.53 -3.57
CA LEU A 97 25.95 2.15 -4.98
C LEU A 97 27.38 2.39 -5.48
N ARG A 98 28.15 1.32 -5.67
CA ARG A 98 29.48 1.42 -6.27
C ARG A 98 29.38 1.53 -7.79
N CYS A 99 30.29 2.30 -8.38
CA CYS A 99 30.59 2.24 -9.81
C CYS A 99 31.66 1.20 -10.04
N GLU A 100 31.43 0.32 -11.02
CA GLU A 100 32.45 -0.65 -11.42
C GLU A 100 33.42 0.03 -12.39
N ASP A 101 34.72 -0.02 -12.06
CA ASP A 101 35.77 0.45 -12.95
C ASP A 101 35.77 -0.42 -14.22
N MET A 102 35.49 0.20 -15.38
CA MET A 102 35.50 -0.46 -16.70
C MET A 102 36.85 -1.02 -17.13
N VAL A 103 37.89 -0.96 -16.28
CA VAL A 103 39.27 -1.27 -16.63
C VAL A 103 39.47 -2.73 -17.08
N ASN A 104 38.53 -3.65 -16.80
CA ASN A 104 38.63 -5.07 -17.21
C ASN A 104 37.33 -5.79 -17.62
N GLY A 105 36.18 -5.13 -17.86
CA GLY A 105 34.98 -5.94 -18.10
C GLY A 105 33.66 -5.23 -18.39
N SER A 106 33.52 -4.62 -19.56
CA SER A 106 32.25 -4.77 -20.27
C SER A 106 32.11 -6.27 -20.57
N VAL A 107 31.52 -7.05 -19.65
CA VAL A 107 31.24 -8.46 -19.90
C VAL A 107 30.23 -8.47 -21.04
N VAL A 108 30.74 -8.71 -22.25
CA VAL A 108 29.92 -8.90 -23.43
C VAL A 108 29.26 -10.25 -23.24
N VAL A 109 27.99 -10.23 -22.86
CA VAL A 109 27.19 -11.44 -22.80
C VAL A 109 27.00 -11.89 -24.26
N PRO A 110 27.45 -13.10 -24.64
CA PRO A 110 27.32 -13.58 -26.00
C PRO A 110 25.86 -13.52 -26.45
N GLY A 111 25.61 -12.82 -27.55
CA GLY A 111 24.30 -12.71 -28.18
C GLY A 111 24.47 -12.61 -29.69
N ALA A 112 23.49 -13.09 -30.45
CA ALA A 112 23.61 -13.05 -31.91
C ALA A 112 23.21 -11.66 -32.43
N PRO A 113 24.02 -11.03 -33.31
CA PRO A 113 23.62 -9.82 -34.00
C PRO A 113 22.35 -10.10 -34.82
N TYR A 114 21.44 -9.15 -34.83
CA TYR A 114 20.17 -9.33 -35.51
C TYR A 114 20.38 -9.24 -37.03
N GLY A 115 20.22 -10.37 -37.72
CA GLY A 115 20.28 -10.48 -39.18
C GLY A 115 18.92 -10.76 -39.81
N TYR A 116 18.81 -10.53 -41.12
CA TYR A 116 17.58 -10.75 -41.92
C TYR A 116 17.04 -12.20 -41.79
N GLU A 117 17.91 -13.19 -41.60
CA GLU A 117 17.50 -14.60 -41.40
C GLU A 117 16.81 -14.85 -40.05
N SER A 118 17.03 -14.00 -39.05
CA SER A 118 16.38 -14.10 -37.73
C SER A 118 14.90 -13.64 -37.74
N PHE A 119 14.44 -12.99 -38.81
CA PHE A 119 13.06 -12.55 -38.98
C PHE A 119 12.10 -13.72 -39.31
N LYS A 120 12.60 -14.76 -39.98
CA LYS A 120 11.79 -15.91 -40.44
C LYS A 120 11.69 -17.08 -39.45
N GLY A 121 12.55 -17.11 -38.43
CA GLY A 121 12.65 -18.24 -37.49
C GLY A 121 12.00 -18.04 -36.11
N GLY A 122 11.36 -16.89 -35.86
CA GLY A 122 10.79 -16.58 -34.54
C GLY A 122 9.56 -17.45 -34.24
N GLY A 123 9.61 -18.19 -33.13
CA GLY A 123 8.50 -19.02 -32.67
C GLY A 123 7.16 -18.29 -32.56
N THR A 124 6.06 -19.02 -32.74
CA THR A 124 4.71 -18.45 -32.74
C THR A 124 4.21 -18.16 -31.32
N CYS A 125 3.48 -17.05 -31.17
CA CYS A 125 2.72 -16.77 -29.96
C CYS A 125 1.24 -17.07 -30.20
N SER A 126 0.60 -17.76 -29.27
CA SER A 126 -0.84 -18.03 -29.28
C SER A 126 -1.54 -17.20 -28.22
N CYS A 127 -2.73 -16.69 -28.54
CA CYS A 127 -3.63 -15.99 -27.62
C CYS A 127 -4.88 -16.82 -27.26
N ALA A 128 -4.89 -18.12 -27.59
CA ALA A 128 -6.07 -18.98 -27.47
C ALA A 128 -6.60 -19.12 -26.03
N SER A 129 -5.74 -18.94 -25.02
CA SER A 129 -6.10 -19.03 -23.59
C SER A 129 -6.59 -17.71 -22.99
N GLY A 130 -6.71 -16.63 -23.79
CA GLY A 130 -6.97 -15.27 -23.31
C GLY A 130 -5.73 -14.54 -22.79
N ALA A 131 -4.60 -15.24 -22.65
CA ALA A 131 -3.28 -14.67 -22.38
C ALA A 131 -2.31 -15.01 -23.52
N GLN A 132 -1.35 -14.12 -23.80
CA GLN A 132 -0.34 -14.40 -24.81
C GLN A 132 0.66 -15.43 -24.29
N GLN A 133 0.75 -16.57 -24.98
CA GLN A 133 1.69 -17.62 -24.70
C GLN A 133 2.65 -17.77 -25.88
N CYS A 134 3.89 -17.36 -25.66
CA CYS A 134 4.96 -17.45 -26.63
C CYS A 134 5.88 -18.64 -26.32
N THR A 135 6.39 -19.31 -27.35
CA THR A 135 7.49 -20.27 -27.18
C THR A 135 8.76 -19.54 -26.73
N ARG A 136 9.72 -20.25 -26.13
CA ARG A 136 10.96 -19.63 -25.61
C ARG A 136 11.77 -18.91 -26.69
N ASP A 137 11.66 -19.35 -27.94
CA ASP A 137 12.39 -18.80 -29.09
C ASP A 137 11.58 -17.76 -29.89
N ALA A 138 10.39 -17.38 -29.41
CA ALA A 138 9.52 -16.43 -30.11
C ALA A 138 10.20 -15.07 -30.33
N GLY A 139 10.99 -14.60 -29.37
CA GLY A 139 11.72 -13.33 -29.44
C GLY A 139 12.96 -13.32 -30.33
N GLY A 140 13.28 -14.44 -30.99
CA GLY A 140 14.53 -14.63 -31.72
C GLY A 140 15.74 -14.79 -30.78
N PRO A 141 16.96 -14.80 -31.33
CA PRO A 141 18.16 -15.00 -30.52
C PRO A 141 18.34 -13.85 -29.53
N THR A 142 18.92 -14.15 -28.37
CA THR A 142 19.19 -13.15 -27.33
C THR A 142 20.08 -12.04 -27.87
N PRO A 143 19.70 -10.76 -27.73
CA PRO A 143 20.51 -9.64 -28.18
C PRO A 143 21.86 -9.61 -27.45
N PRO A 144 22.93 -9.13 -28.09
CA PRO A 144 24.21 -8.93 -27.42
C PRO A 144 24.03 -7.94 -26.28
N ALA A 145 24.57 -8.29 -25.11
CA ALA A 145 24.42 -7.49 -23.90
C ALA A 145 25.77 -7.02 -23.36
N VAL A 146 25.80 -5.82 -22.78
CA VAL A 146 26.98 -5.22 -22.18
C VAL A 146 26.64 -4.77 -20.77
N ARG A 147 27.45 -5.19 -19.80
CA ARG A 147 27.37 -4.63 -18.44
C ARG A 147 28.09 -3.29 -18.38
N ILE A 148 27.40 -2.25 -17.93
CA ILE A 148 27.96 -0.88 -17.83
C ILE A 148 28.43 -0.55 -16.41
N ALA A 149 29.14 0.57 -16.26
CA ALA A 149 29.71 1.04 -14.99
C ALA A 149 28.65 1.22 -13.87
N SER A 150 27.40 1.50 -14.25
CA SER A 150 26.25 1.56 -13.33
C SER A 150 25.70 0.18 -12.95
N THR A 151 26.40 -0.92 -13.23
CA THR A 151 26.02 -2.33 -12.97
C THR A 151 24.82 -2.87 -13.74
N ASP A 152 24.11 -2.01 -14.49
CA ASP A 152 23.00 -2.38 -15.36
C ASP A 152 23.50 -3.17 -16.59
N VAL A 153 22.62 -3.98 -17.17
CA VAL A 153 22.91 -4.78 -18.38
C VAL A 153 22.17 -4.17 -19.56
N LEU A 154 22.93 -3.62 -20.51
CA LEU A 154 22.41 -3.00 -21.73
C LEU A 154 22.29 -4.02 -22.86
N LEU A 155 21.09 -4.21 -23.41
CA LEU A 155 20.79 -5.10 -24.54
C LEU A 155 20.74 -4.30 -25.84
N ASN A 156 21.59 -4.63 -26.81
CA ASN A 156 21.58 -3.96 -28.11
C ASN A 156 20.51 -4.58 -29.04
N VAL A 157 19.42 -3.86 -29.27
CA VAL A 157 18.29 -4.27 -30.11
C VAL A 157 18.21 -3.51 -31.43
N THR A 158 19.33 -2.91 -31.87
CA THR A 158 19.42 -2.21 -33.17
C THR A 158 18.98 -3.12 -34.32
N GLY A 159 18.12 -2.59 -35.20
CA GLY A 159 17.57 -3.33 -36.34
C GLY A 159 16.41 -4.29 -36.04
N ARG A 160 15.99 -4.44 -34.78
CA ARG A 160 14.82 -5.25 -34.39
C ARG A 160 13.53 -4.43 -34.41
N ASP A 161 12.40 -5.09 -34.69
CA ASP A 161 11.09 -4.57 -34.33
C ASP A 161 10.93 -4.61 -32.80
N VAL A 162 11.21 -3.47 -32.16
CA VAL A 162 11.23 -3.35 -30.70
C VAL A 162 9.87 -3.64 -30.07
N PRO A 163 8.73 -3.07 -30.54
CA PRO A 163 7.41 -3.45 -30.05
C PRO A 163 7.15 -4.96 -30.03
N ASP A 164 7.37 -5.65 -31.15
CA ASP A 164 7.15 -7.08 -31.26
C ASP A 164 8.09 -7.88 -30.34
N TRP A 165 9.38 -7.50 -30.32
CA TRP A 165 10.36 -8.12 -29.43
C TRP A 165 10.00 -7.94 -27.96
N LEU A 166 9.55 -6.75 -27.53
CA LEU A 166 9.17 -6.48 -26.14
C LEU A 166 8.03 -7.37 -25.67
N ILE A 167 7.02 -7.52 -26.53
CA ILE A 167 5.84 -8.35 -26.26
C ILE A 167 6.25 -9.82 -26.15
N LYS A 168 7.00 -10.34 -27.13
CA LYS A 168 7.43 -11.75 -27.17
C LYS A 168 8.41 -12.12 -26.06
N THR A 169 9.23 -11.17 -25.61
CA THR A 169 10.24 -11.36 -24.54
C THR A 169 9.78 -10.85 -23.17
N TRP A 170 8.49 -10.58 -22.98
CA TRP A 170 8.00 -10.06 -21.70
C TRP A 170 8.23 -11.04 -20.53
N ASN A 171 7.93 -12.33 -20.72
CA ASN A 171 8.09 -13.38 -19.70
C ASN A 171 9.54 -13.52 -19.18
N PRO A 172 10.58 -13.68 -20.03
CA PRO A 172 11.96 -13.85 -19.54
C PRO A 172 12.53 -12.61 -18.83
N TYR A 173 12.03 -11.41 -19.14
CA TYR A 173 12.48 -10.16 -18.52
C TYR A 173 11.48 -9.60 -17.48
N HIS A 174 10.57 -10.44 -16.98
CA HIS A 174 9.58 -10.03 -16.00
C HIS A 174 10.26 -9.57 -14.70
N LYS A 175 9.86 -8.41 -14.17
CA LYS A 175 10.45 -7.74 -12.98
C LYS A 175 11.93 -7.35 -13.07
N THR A 176 12.57 -7.52 -14.23
CA THR A 176 13.99 -7.19 -14.41
C THR A 176 14.23 -6.17 -15.52
N ARG A 177 13.26 -5.95 -16.43
CA ARG A 177 13.28 -4.90 -17.44
C ARG A 177 12.15 -3.89 -17.23
N PHE A 178 12.53 -2.69 -16.83
CA PHE A 178 11.59 -1.60 -16.60
C PHE A 178 11.59 -0.53 -17.68
N GLY A 179 12.54 -0.55 -18.62
CA GLY A 179 12.60 0.42 -19.71
C GLY A 179 13.75 0.19 -20.67
N GLY A 180 13.90 1.12 -21.62
CA GLY A 180 14.89 1.11 -22.68
C GLY A 180 14.78 2.34 -23.57
N VAL A 181 15.65 2.45 -24.55
CA VAL A 181 15.87 3.69 -25.30
C VAL A 181 16.06 3.40 -26.79
N GLN A 182 15.54 4.28 -27.65
CA GLN A 182 15.78 4.21 -29.09
C GLN A 182 16.28 5.55 -29.60
N PHE A 183 17.38 5.53 -30.35
CA PHE A 183 18.01 6.71 -30.95
C PHE A 183 17.69 6.81 -32.45
N GLY A 184 17.78 8.02 -32.99
CA GLY A 184 17.63 8.26 -34.43
C GLY A 184 16.20 8.07 -34.96
N VAL A 185 15.20 8.27 -34.10
CA VAL A 185 13.79 8.12 -34.48
C VAL A 185 13.39 9.33 -35.33
N LYS A 186 13.18 9.10 -36.63
CA LYS A 186 12.77 10.16 -37.55
C LYS A 186 11.26 10.33 -37.51
N ASN A 187 10.80 11.56 -37.33
CA ASN A 187 9.38 11.86 -37.47
C ASN A 187 9.03 11.84 -38.96
N HIS A 188 8.05 11.04 -39.37
CA HIS A 188 7.63 10.97 -40.77
C HIS A 188 7.17 12.32 -41.34
N LEU A 189 6.75 13.26 -40.49
CA LEU A 189 6.36 14.62 -40.87
C LEU A 189 7.54 15.52 -41.30
N THR A 190 8.79 15.21 -40.95
CA THR A 190 9.95 16.01 -41.38
C THR A 190 10.31 15.81 -42.86
N SER A 191 9.79 14.76 -43.49
CA SER A 191 10.01 14.44 -44.91
C SER A 191 9.18 15.30 -45.88
N VAL A 192 8.26 16.12 -45.38
CA VAL A 192 7.39 16.94 -46.24
C VAL A 192 8.22 18.07 -46.83
N ASN A 193 8.56 17.96 -48.12
CA ASN A 193 9.30 18.98 -48.84
C ASN A 193 8.37 20.13 -49.27
N LEU A 194 8.32 21.20 -48.47
CA LEU A 194 7.46 22.37 -48.71
C LEU A 194 7.95 23.28 -49.84
N THR A 195 9.12 23.04 -50.42
CA THR A 195 9.67 23.89 -51.49
C THR A 195 8.82 23.85 -52.75
N ALA A 196 8.19 22.71 -53.06
CA ALA A 196 7.29 22.58 -54.21
C ALA A 196 5.99 23.41 -54.04
N ILE A 197 5.52 23.57 -52.79
CA ILE A 197 4.34 24.37 -52.47
C ILE A 197 4.67 25.86 -52.57
N GLU A 198 5.86 26.26 -52.14
CA GLU A 198 6.37 27.63 -52.26
C GLU A 198 6.48 28.05 -53.73
N GLU A 199 7.02 27.18 -54.59
CA GLU A 199 7.14 27.45 -56.02
C GLU A 199 5.76 27.54 -56.71
N ALA A 200 4.82 26.66 -56.38
CA ALA A 200 3.47 26.69 -56.93
C ALA A 200 2.68 27.94 -56.49
N VAL A 201 2.84 28.36 -55.23
CA VAL A 201 2.13 29.53 -54.68
C VAL A 201 2.72 30.84 -55.20
N SER A 202 4.04 30.92 -55.39
CA SER A 202 4.69 32.10 -55.99
C SER A 202 4.19 32.40 -57.42
N LYS A 203 3.76 31.37 -58.16
CA LYS A 203 3.20 31.49 -59.51
C LYS A 203 1.71 31.88 -59.52
N MET A 204 1.03 31.85 -58.37
CA MET A 204 -0.38 32.21 -58.21
C MET A 204 -0.60 33.56 -57.50
N ASP A 205 0.47 34.25 -57.11
CA ASP A 205 0.36 35.54 -56.40
C ASP A 205 -0.14 36.62 -57.36
N VAL A 206 -1.37 37.12 -57.13
CA VAL A 206 -2.02 38.13 -57.99
C VAL A 206 -1.86 39.53 -57.37
N PRO A 207 -1.46 40.55 -58.14
CA PRO A 207 -1.35 41.92 -57.63
C PRO A 207 -2.70 42.44 -57.11
N GLY A 208 -2.83 42.61 -55.80
CA GLY A 208 -4.03 43.12 -55.12
C GLY A 208 -4.81 42.11 -54.27
N GLY A 209 -4.36 40.86 -54.15
CA GLY A 209 -4.94 39.82 -53.28
C GLY A 209 -4.24 39.63 -51.92
N LEU A 210 -4.62 38.60 -51.17
CA LEU A 210 -3.88 38.14 -49.98
C LEU A 210 -2.43 37.82 -50.39
N ASN A 211 -1.42 38.36 -49.67
CA ASN A 211 -0.01 38.00 -49.83
C ASN A 211 0.22 36.52 -49.43
N LEU A 212 -0.12 35.59 -50.33
CA LEU A 212 -0.05 34.15 -50.12
C LEU A 212 1.40 33.69 -49.87
N SER A 213 2.35 34.36 -50.52
CA SER A 213 3.79 34.17 -50.32
C SER A 213 4.22 34.36 -48.85
N ALA A 214 3.73 35.40 -48.19
CA ALA A 214 4.02 35.65 -46.77
C ALA A 214 3.41 34.59 -45.84
N ALA A 215 2.21 34.11 -46.15
CA ALA A 215 1.55 33.04 -45.40
C ALA A 215 2.28 31.70 -45.52
N VAL A 216 2.80 31.37 -46.71
CA VAL A 216 3.61 30.17 -46.95
C VAL A 216 4.95 30.25 -46.22
N VAL A 217 5.60 31.41 -46.19
CA VAL A 217 6.84 31.61 -45.42
C VAL A 217 6.59 31.47 -43.91
N ALA A 218 5.47 32.00 -43.40
CA ALA A 218 5.09 31.84 -42.01
C ALA A 218 4.79 30.37 -41.65
N LEU A 219 4.10 29.64 -42.53
CA LEU A 219 3.86 28.21 -42.41
C LEU A 219 5.17 27.41 -42.45
N ARG A 220 6.08 27.72 -43.37
CA ARG A 220 7.40 27.09 -43.45
C ARG A 220 8.20 27.32 -42.19
N ARG A 221 8.26 28.55 -41.66
CA ARG A 221 8.94 28.83 -40.40
C ARG A 221 8.31 28.07 -39.24
N GLY A 222 6.98 27.95 -39.21
CA GLY A 222 6.27 27.13 -38.22
C GLY A 222 6.60 25.63 -38.33
N VAL A 223 6.67 25.10 -39.56
CA VAL A 223 7.04 23.71 -39.83
C VAL A 223 8.51 23.45 -39.54
N ASP A 224 9.42 24.32 -39.99
CA ASP A 224 10.86 24.21 -39.75
C ASP A 224 11.20 24.27 -38.26
N ASN A 225 10.54 25.14 -37.48
CA ASN A 225 10.67 25.15 -36.03
C ASN A 225 10.12 23.87 -35.37
N SER A 226 9.17 23.19 -36.03
CA SER A 226 8.59 21.93 -35.57
C SER A 226 9.34 20.70 -36.11
N ARG A 227 10.33 20.87 -37.00
CA ARG A 227 11.13 19.78 -37.56
C ARG A 227 12.21 19.37 -36.57
N VAL A 228 11.87 18.46 -35.66
CA VAL A 228 12.87 17.76 -34.85
C VAL A 228 13.45 16.61 -35.69
N GLN A 229 14.69 16.79 -36.16
CA GLN A 229 15.35 15.84 -37.07
C GLN A 229 15.78 14.54 -36.36
N ASP A 230 16.27 14.64 -35.12
CA ASP A 230 16.77 13.51 -34.34
C ASP A 230 16.03 13.37 -33.01
N ASN A 231 15.05 12.46 -32.95
CA ASN A 231 14.33 12.18 -31.70
C ASN A 231 14.95 10.98 -30.96
N VAL A 232 14.91 11.05 -29.64
CA VAL A 232 15.20 9.92 -28.75
C VAL A 232 13.88 9.47 -28.12
N LYS A 233 13.56 8.19 -28.29
CA LYS A 233 12.34 7.58 -27.76
C LYS A 233 12.67 6.78 -26.51
N VAL A 234 12.05 7.15 -25.40
CA VAL A 234 12.17 6.44 -24.13
C VAL A 234 11.04 5.43 -23.99
N TRP A 235 11.39 4.17 -23.82
CA TRP A 235 10.47 3.09 -23.50
C TRP A 235 10.47 2.88 -22.00
N TYR A 236 9.29 2.90 -21.37
CA TYR A 236 9.14 2.64 -19.95
C TYR A 236 8.02 1.63 -19.72
N ASN A 237 8.16 0.87 -18.66
CA ASN A 237 7.16 -0.07 -18.19
C ASN A 237 6.38 0.58 -17.04
N ASN A 238 5.08 0.81 -17.26
CA ASN A 238 4.21 1.44 -16.27
C ASN A 238 3.98 0.59 -15.00
N LYS A 239 4.45 -0.67 -14.96
CA LYS A 239 4.48 -1.47 -13.72
C LYS A 239 5.59 -1.01 -12.76
N GLY A 240 6.61 -0.32 -13.25
CA GLY A 240 7.62 0.32 -12.42
C GLY A 240 7.13 1.70 -12.00
N TRP A 241 6.89 1.87 -10.70
CA TRP A 241 6.34 3.09 -10.08
C TRP A 241 7.10 4.38 -10.42
N VAL A 242 8.42 4.32 -10.61
CA VAL A 242 9.28 5.48 -10.96
C VAL A 242 9.75 5.44 -12.42
N SER A 243 9.41 4.38 -13.16
CA SER A 243 10.09 4.03 -14.42
C SER A 243 10.09 5.17 -15.45
N SER A 244 8.93 5.78 -15.72
CA SER A 244 8.80 6.84 -16.73
C SER A 244 9.80 7.99 -16.53
N VAL A 245 9.83 8.55 -15.32
CA VAL A 245 10.68 9.71 -15.00
C VAL A 245 12.14 9.30 -14.82
N ALA A 246 12.40 8.12 -14.24
CA ALA A 246 13.75 7.59 -14.10
C ALA A 246 14.45 7.41 -15.46
N TYR A 247 13.80 6.76 -16.44
CA TYR A 247 14.39 6.55 -17.76
C TYR A 247 14.49 7.86 -18.56
N MET A 248 13.57 8.80 -18.34
CA MET A 248 13.66 10.15 -18.93
C MET A 248 14.90 10.90 -18.41
N ASN A 249 15.10 10.95 -17.09
CA ASN A 249 16.28 11.58 -16.49
C ASN A 249 17.57 10.89 -16.92
N ALA A 250 17.56 9.56 -16.97
CA ALA A 250 18.68 8.76 -17.43
C ALA A 250 19.11 9.11 -18.86
N ILE A 251 18.15 9.34 -19.77
CA ILE A 251 18.43 9.76 -21.14
C ILE A 251 18.88 11.20 -21.22
N ASN A 252 18.28 12.11 -20.46
CA ASN A 252 18.72 13.51 -20.42
C ASN A 252 20.19 13.63 -19.98
N ASN A 253 20.64 12.75 -19.08
CA ASN A 253 22.06 12.64 -18.71
C ASN A 253 22.95 12.21 -19.89
N VAL A 254 22.50 11.24 -20.70
CA VAL A 254 23.23 10.81 -21.91
C VAL A 254 23.28 11.95 -22.93
N LEU A 255 22.18 12.65 -23.15
CA LEU A 255 22.13 13.80 -24.06
C LEU A 255 23.05 14.92 -23.60
N LEU A 256 23.02 15.26 -22.31
CA LEU A 256 23.90 16.28 -21.73
C LEU A 256 25.37 15.96 -22.02
N ARG A 257 25.80 14.74 -21.69
CA ARG A 257 27.19 14.30 -21.85
C ARG A 257 27.60 14.20 -23.33
N ALA A 258 26.69 13.79 -24.21
CA ALA A 258 26.96 13.73 -25.63
C ALA A 258 27.09 15.11 -26.28
N HIS A 259 26.55 16.19 -25.69
CA HIS A 259 26.70 17.55 -26.23
C HIS A 259 27.84 18.35 -25.60
N LEU A 260 28.57 17.77 -24.66
CA LEU A 260 29.73 18.45 -24.07
C LEU A 260 30.85 18.66 -25.12
N PRO A 261 31.64 19.74 -24.99
CA PRO A 261 32.88 19.91 -25.74
C PRO A 261 33.85 18.76 -25.46
N SER A 262 34.66 18.37 -26.45
CA SER A 262 35.60 17.26 -26.32
C SER A 262 36.63 17.41 -25.20
N GLU A 263 36.87 18.63 -24.72
CA GLU A 263 37.79 18.94 -23.61
C GLU A 263 37.16 18.77 -22.21
N ALA A 264 35.84 18.71 -22.13
CA ALA A 264 35.13 18.63 -20.86
C ALA A 264 35.04 17.18 -20.35
N ASP A 265 35.38 16.98 -19.07
CA ASP A 265 35.28 15.67 -18.42
C ASP A 265 33.81 15.32 -18.12
N ALA A 266 33.22 14.43 -18.92
CA ALA A 266 31.83 13.98 -18.79
C ALA A 266 31.51 13.39 -17.40
N SER A 267 32.51 12.89 -16.66
CA SER A 267 32.32 12.33 -15.32
C SER A 267 31.95 13.36 -14.26
N ARG A 268 32.13 14.66 -14.53
CA ARG A 268 31.74 15.73 -13.60
C ARG A 268 30.32 16.25 -13.81
N TYR A 269 29.68 15.85 -14.90
CA TYR A 269 28.36 16.36 -15.29
C TYR A 269 27.30 15.27 -15.16
N GLY A 270 26.23 15.61 -14.45
CA GLY A 270 24.99 14.85 -14.47
C GLY A 270 23.90 15.51 -13.66
N MET A 271 22.69 15.01 -13.85
CA MET A 271 21.44 15.51 -13.31
C MET A 271 20.78 14.40 -12.50
N SER A 272 20.53 14.67 -11.23
CA SER A 272 19.65 13.88 -10.39
C SER A 272 18.26 14.51 -10.37
N VAL A 273 17.23 13.69 -10.26
CA VAL A 273 15.84 14.14 -10.12
C VAL A 273 15.30 13.50 -8.85
N ILE A 274 14.82 14.33 -7.93
CA ILE A 274 14.29 13.89 -6.65
C ILE A 274 12.80 14.22 -6.63
N ASN A 275 11.97 13.20 -6.42
CA ASN A 275 10.58 13.41 -6.09
C ASN A 275 10.48 13.66 -4.58
N HIS A 276 10.12 14.88 -4.22
CA HIS A 276 9.84 15.24 -2.84
C HIS A 276 8.32 15.47 -2.72
N PRO A 277 7.58 14.58 -2.05
CA PRO A 277 6.16 14.78 -1.80
C PRO A 277 5.91 16.09 -1.04
N MET A 278 4.80 16.75 -1.34
CA MET A 278 4.35 17.90 -0.55
C MET A 278 3.68 17.40 0.73
N ASN A 279 3.72 18.22 1.78
CA ASN A 279 3.02 17.93 3.02
C ASN A 279 1.51 17.81 2.77
N PHE A 280 0.86 16.94 3.55
CA PHE A 280 -0.59 16.72 3.44
C PHE A 280 -1.37 18.02 3.69
N THR A 281 -2.39 18.25 2.86
CA THR A 281 -3.43 19.23 3.17
C THR A 281 -4.38 18.68 4.24
N GLN A 282 -5.14 19.56 4.90
CA GLN A 282 -6.10 19.15 5.93
C GLN A 282 -7.13 18.11 5.41
N ALA A 283 -7.64 18.29 4.20
CA ALA A 283 -8.59 17.36 3.58
C ALA A 283 -7.94 16.00 3.29
N GLN A 284 -6.74 15.98 2.71
CA GLN A 284 -6.03 14.73 2.44
C GLN A 284 -5.66 13.97 3.72
N LEU A 285 -5.32 14.70 4.80
CA LEU A 285 -5.05 14.07 6.08
C LEU A 285 -6.31 13.46 6.66
N GLN A 286 -7.46 14.14 6.61
CA GLN A 286 -8.74 13.59 7.06
C GLN A 286 -9.10 12.29 6.31
N ASP A 287 -8.91 12.26 5.00
CA ASP A 287 -9.14 11.04 4.21
C ASP A 287 -8.20 9.89 4.63
N GLU A 288 -6.93 10.20 4.90
CA GLU A 288 -5.96 9.19 5.32
C GLU A 288 -6.23 8.70 6.75
N LEU A 289 -6.70 9.58 7.64
CA LEU A 289 -7.20 9.21 8.97
C LEU A 289 -8.42 8.28 8.87
N LEU A 290 -9.37 8.56 7.98
CA LEU A 290 -10.53 7.71 7.74
C LEU A 290 -10.13 6.32 7.23
N LYS A 291 -9.19 6.22 6.29
CA LYS A 291 -8.66 4.93 5.83
C LYS A 291 -8.00 4.15 6.96
N ARG A 292 -7.28 4.83 7.85
CA ARG A 292 -6.69 4.21 9.05
C ARG A 292 -7.70 3.85 10.13
N GLY A 293 -8.91 4.41 10.09
CA GLY A 293 -10.03 3.98 10.91
C GLY A 293 -10.27 2.46 10.84
N GLY A 294 -9.88 1.79 9.75
CA GLY A 294 -9.96 0.33 9.61
C GLY A 294 -9.13 -0.43 10.66
N LEU A 295 -8.00 0.11 11.10
CA LEU A 295 -7.21 -0.44 12.22
C LEU A 295 -7.99 -0.41 13.52
N SER A 296 -8.67 0.71 13.79
CA SER A 296 -9.52 0.86 14.98
C SER A 296 -10.68 -0.13 14.99
N LEU A 297 -11.26 -0.42 13.81
CA LEU A 297 -12.30 -1.42 13.67
C LEU A 297 -11.76 -2.82 13.95
N LEU A 298 -10.56 -3.15 13.47
CA LEU A 298 -9.92 -4.43 13.77
C LEU A 298 -9.67 -4.59 15.28
N HIS A 299 -9.09 -3.60 15.93
CA HIS A 299 -8.91 -3.61 17.40
C HIS A 299 -10.24 -3.76 18.14
N ALA A 300 -11.24 -2.96 17.77
CA ALA A 300 -12.56 -2.99 18.40
C ALA A 300 -13.25 -4.35 18.24
N THR A 301 -13.25 -4.93 17.04
CA THR A 301 -13.87 -6.24 16.79
C THR A 301 -13.16 -7.37 17.52
N CYS A 302 -11.82 -7.36 17.59
CA CYS A 302 -11.07 -8.35 18.35
C CYS A 302 -11.30 -8.24 19.87
N VAL A 303 -11.38 -7.03 20.41
CA VAL A 303 -11.72 -6.83 21.83
C VAL A 303 -13.18 -7.20 22.12
N ILE A 304 -14.14 -6.87 21.25
CA ILE A 304 -15.54 -7.33 21.38
C ILE A 304 -15.58 -8.86 21.38
N PHE A 305 -14.88 -9.50 20.44
CA PHE A 305 -14.81 -10.95 20.36
C PHE A 305 -14.30 -11.53 21.68
N ALA A 306 -13.14 -11.05 22.15
CA ALA A 306 -12.52 -11.46 23.40
C ALA A 306 -13.46 -11.29 24.61
N MET A 307 -14.06 -10.11 24.75
CA MET A 307 -14.87 -9.73 25.91
C MET A 307 -16.31 -10.27 25.84
N SER A 308 -16.76 -10.84 24.72
CA SER A 308 -18.09 -11.47 24.59
C SER A 308 -18.19 -12.82 25.29
N PHE A 309 -17.07 -13.55 25.44
CA PHE A 309 -17.05 -14.86 26.09
C PHE A 309 -17.13 -14.77 27.62
N VAL A 310 -16.58 -13.71 28.22
CA VAL A 310 -16.46 -13.58 29.69
C VAL A 310 -17.84 -13.47 30.37
N PRO A 311 -18.76 -12.58 29.96
CA PRO A 311 -20.10 -12.53 30.58
C PRO A 311 -20.94 -13.78 30.30
N ALA A 312 -20.76 -14.42 29.14
CA ALA A 312 -21.46 -15.64 28.78
C ALA A 312 -21.06 -16.83 29.67
N SER A 313 -19.80 -16.90 30.10
CA SER A 313 -19.31 -17.97 30.98
C SER A 313 -19.91 -17.87 32.39
N PHE A 314 -20.11 -16.65 32.90
CA PHE A 314 -20.75 -16.44 34.21
C PHE A 314 -22.18 -16.99 34.26
N VAL A 315 -22.93 -16.86 33.17
CA VAL A 315 -24.29 -17.43 33.07
C VAL A 315 -24.30 -18.95 33.17
N MET A 316 -23.26 -19.63 32.65
CA MET A 316 -23.14 -21.09 32.76
C MET A 316 -23.23 -21.54 34.22
N PHE A 317 -22.52 -20.85 35.11
CA PHE A 317 -22.56 -21.15 36.55
C PHE A 317 -23.97 -20.96 37.13
N LEU A 318 -24.68 -19.89 36.77
CA LEU A 318 -26.03 -19.64 37.28
C LEU A 318 -27.01 -20.75 36.86
N ILE A 319 -26.89 -21.23 35.61
CA ILE A 319 -27.73 -22.33 35.12
C ILE A 319 -27.37 -23.63 35.84
N GLU A 320 -26.08 -23.92 36.06
CA GLU A 320 -25.65 -25.08 36.86
C GLU A 320 -26.22 -25.03 38.28
N ASP A 321 -26.19 -23.88 38.95
CA ASP A 321 -26.71 -23.74 40.32
C ASP A 321 -28.24 -23.94 40.38
N ARG A 322 -28.95 -23.47 39.35
CA ARG A 322 -30.41 -23.66 39.20
C ARG A 322 -30.77 -25.13 38.93
N THR A 323 -30.12 -25.74 37.96
CA THR A 323 -30.43 -27.10 37.46
C THR A 323 -30.00 -28.21 38.41
N SER A 324 -28.92 -27.99 39.16
CA SER A 324 -28.48 -28.91 40.23
C SER A 324 -29.34 -28.82 41.51
N GLY A 325 -30.31 -27.91 41.57
CA GLY A 325 -31.12 -27.66 42.77
C GLY A 325 -30.37 -26.95 43.90
N SER A 326 -29.09 -26.62 43.72
CA SER A 326 -28.28 -25.98 44.76
C SER A 326 -28.72 -24.54 45.05
N GLN A 327 -29.23 -23.82 44.05
CA GLN A 327 -29.86 -22.52 44.25
C GLN A 327 -31.10 -22.63 45.15
N HIS A 328 -31.95 -23.64 44.91
CA HIS A 328 -33.15 -23.88 45.73
C HIS A 328 -32.76 -24.24 47.17
N LEU A 329 -31.76 -25.10 47.36
CA LEU A 329 -31.25 -25.48 48.68
C LEU A 329 -30.72 -24.28 49.48
N GLN A 330 -30.05 -23.32 48.82
CA GLN A 330 -29.59 -22.08 49.45
C GLN A 330 -30.77 -21.23 49.93
N PHE A 331 -31.85 -21.15 49.16
CA PHE A 331 -33.06 -20.42 49.56
C PHE A 331 -33.80 -21.12 50.72
N VAL A 332 -33.90 -22.44 50.71
CA VAL A 332 -34.47 -23.23 51.82
C VAL A 332 -33.64 -23.06 53.10
N SER A 333 -32.33 -22.88 52.97
CA SER A 333 -31.41 -22.62 54.11
C SER A 333 -31.51 -21.19 54.67
N GLY A 334 -32.46 -20.37 54.20
CA GLY A 334 -32.72 -19.02 54.71
C GLY A 334 -31.97 -17.88 54.00
N LEU A 335 -31.29 -18.15 52.87
CA LEU A 335 -30.65 -17.09 52.08
C LEU A 335 -31.72 -16.25 51.36
N LYS A 336 -31.76 -14.94 51.64
CA LYS A 336 -32.66 -14.02 50.92
C LYS A 336 -32.25 -13.91 49.44
N PRO A 337 -33.21 -13.94 48.48
CA PRO A 337 -32.91 -13.86 47.04
C PRO A 337 -32.05 -12.65 46.63
N PHE A 338 -32.28 -11.49 47.24
CA PHE A 338 -31.51 -10.26 46.96
C PHE A 338 -30.01 -10.43 47.25
N LEU A 339 -29.65 -11.06 48.37
CA LEU A 339 -28.26 -11.31 48.74
C LEU A 339 -27.59 -12.33 47.81
N TYR A 340 -28.36 -13.27 47.25
CA TYR A 340 -27.86 -14.21 46.25
C TYR A 340 -27.48 -13.49 44.95
N TRP A 341 -28.34 -12.62 44.42
CA TRP A 341 -28.05 -11.93 43.16
C TRP A 341 -26.89 -10.93 43.28
N ILE A 342 -26.87 -10.12 44.34
CA ILE A 342 -25.74 -9.21 44.60
C ILE A 342 -24.46 -10.00 44.86
N GLY A 343 -24.55 -11.09 45.64
CA GLY A 343 -23.42 -11.97 45.89
C GLY A 343 -22.81 -12.53 44.61
N ASN A 344 -23.63 -13.02 43.67
CA ASN A 344 -23.14 -13.49 42.38
C ASN A 344 -22.57 -12.34 41.54
N TYR A 345 -23.27 -11.21 41.46
CA TYR A 345 -22.85 -10.06 40.66
C TYR A 345 -21.50 -9.50 41.10
N THR A 346 -21.30 -9.27 42.41
CA THR A 346 -20.03 -8.77 42.93
C THR A 346 -18.89 -9.75 42.65
N TRP A 347 -19.13 -11.06 42.78
CA TRP A 347 -18.12 -12.06 42.45
C TRP A 347 -17.76 -12.05 40.96
N ASP A 348 -18.76 -12.00 40.09
CA ASP A 348 -18.55 -11.99 38.64
C ASP A 348 -17.81 -10.72 38.20
N LEU A 349 -18.13 -9.57 38.80
CA LEU A 349 -17.40 -8.32 38.60
C LEU A 349 -15.94 -8.44 39.03
N CYS A 350 -15.65 -9.03 40.19
CA CYS A 350 -14.27 -9.26 40.63
C CYS A 350 -13.49 -10.18 39.67
N ASN A 351 -14.11 -11.23 39.13
CA ASN A 351 -13.45 -12.10 38.16
C ASN A 351 -13.28 -11.42 36.80
N TYR A 352 -14.22 -10.57 36.39
CA TYR A 352 -14.14 -9.79 35.16
C TYR A 352 -12.96 -8.82 35.13
N ILE A 353 -12.55 -8.28 36.29
CA ILE A 353 -11.39 -7.39 36.40
C ILE A 353 -10.11 -8.08 35.90
N VAL A 354 -9.97 -9.40 36.08
CA VAL A 354 -8.77 -10.15 35.69
C VAL A 354 -8.51 -10.10 34.16
N PRO A 355 -9.43 -10.55 33.28
CA PRO A 355 -9.25 -10.44 31.84
C PRO A 355 -9.25 -8.97 31.36
N ALA A 356 -9.99 -8.06 32.00
CA ALA A 356 -9.95 -6.65 31.65
C ALA A 356 -8.55 -6.04 31.85
N VAL A 357 -7.94 -6.28 33.01
CA VAL A 357 -6.58 -5.85 33.33
C VAL A 357 -5.56 -6.51 32.40
N LEU A 358 -5.74 -7.80 32.08
CA LEU A 358 -4.88 -8.50 31.12
C LEU A 358 -4.94 -7.87 29.72
N CYS A 359 -6.13 -7.50 29.23
CA CYS A 359 -6.27 -6.76 27.98
C CYS A 359 -5.52 -5.42 28.01
N VAL A 360 -5.62 -4.66 29.11
CA VAL A 360 -4.88 -3.39 29.27
C VAL A 360 -3.36 -3.63 29.26
N PHE A 361 -2.88 -4.67 29.95
CA PHE A 361 -1.46 -5.05 29.92
C PHE A 361 -0.98 -5.41 28.50
N ILE A 362 -1.81 -6.06 27.71
CA ILE A 362 -1.48 -6.40 26.31
C ILE A 362 -1.34 -5.12 25.47
N PHE A 363 -2.29 -4.18 25.55
CA PHE A 363 -2.15 -2.88 24.87
C PHE A 363 -0.88 -2.14 25.31
N MET A 364 -0.56 -2.15 26.62
CA MET A 364 0.66 -1.54 27.14
C MET A 364 1.94 -2.21 26.62
N ALA A 365 1.96 -3.54 26.53
CA ALA A 365 3.12 -4.29 26.06
C ALA A 365 3.47 -3.98 24.59
N PHE A 366 2.44 -3.77 23.75
CA PHE A 366 2.61 -3.40 22.33
C PHE A 366 2.82 -1.90 22.11
N LYS A 367 2.72 -1.08 23.17
CA LYS A 367 2.92 0.39 23.12
C LYS A 367 2.03 1.10 22.09
N GLU A 368 0.77 0.69 21.99
CA GLU A 368 -0.18 1.34 21.08
C GLU A 368 -0.61 2.71 21.65
N GLU A 369 0.02 3.80 21.17
CA GLU A 369 -0.13 5.15 21.72
C GLU A 369 -1.57 5.67 21.71
N ALA A 370 -2.39 5.19 20.76
CA ALA A 370 -3.80 5.51 20.67
C ALA A 370 -4.60 5.19 21.94
N TYR A 371 -4.22 4.13 22.67
CA TYR A 371 -4.91 3.68 23.88
C TYR A 371 -4.08 3.84 25.16
N VAL A 372 -2.75 3.78 25.04
CA VAL A 372 -1.82 3.70 26.20
C VAL A 372 -1.22 5.06 26.55
N SER A 373 -1.40 6.09 25.72
CA SER A 373 -0.95 7.44 26.06
C SER A 373 -1.50 7.90 27.41
N HIS A 374 -0.75 8.77 28.10
CA HIS A 374 -1.07 9.23 29.46
C HIS A 374 -2.49 9.81 29.56
N ASP A 375 -2.98 10.45 28.50
CA ASP A 375 -4.30 11.06 28.46
C ASP A 375 -5.42 10.05 28.16
N ASN A 376 -5.13 8.96 27.42
CA ASN A 376 -6.14 8.01 26.94
C ASN A 376 -6.29 6.76 27.80
N ILE A 377 -5.25 6.35 28.55
CA ILE A 377 -5.27 5.08 29.30
C ILE A 377 -6.39 5.01 30.35
N GLY A 378 -6.72 6.14 30.98
CA GLY A 378 -7.85 6.23 31.91
C GLY A 378 -9.19 5.95 31.23
N GLY A 379 -9.36 6.43 29.99
CA GLY A 379 -10.54 6.17 29.16
C GLY A 379 -10.69 4.68 28.83
N LEU A 380 -9.60 4.01 28.45
CA LEU A 380 -9.61 2.57 28.15
C LEU A 380 -10.03 1.74 29.37
N VAL A 381 -9.42 2.01 30.53
CA VAL A 381 -9.72 1.29 31.78
C VAL A 381 -11.18 1.49 32.16
N LEU A 382 -11.66 2.73 32.11
CA LEU A 382 -13.05 3.05 32.46
C LEU A 382 -14.04 2.37 31.49
N LEU A 383 -13.76 2.38 30.19
CA LEU A 383 -14.60 1.76 29.16
C LEU A 383 -14.75 0.24 29.40
N LEU A 384 -13.64 -0.44 29.69
CA LEU A 384 -13.66 -1.88 29.99
C LEU A 384 -14.43 -2.17 31.29
N LEU A 385 -14.19 -1.41 32.37
CA LEU A 385 -14.90 -1.61 33.63
C LEU A 385 -16.41 -1.38 33.50
N LEU A 386 -16.84 -0.33 32.79
CA LEU A 386 -18.25 -0.03 32.53
C LEU A 386 -18.92 -1.07 31.63
N TYR A 387 -18.17 -1.66 30.68
CA TYR A 387 -18.66 -2.78 29.90
C TYR A 387 -18.95 -4.00 30.79
N GLY A 388 -18.04 -4.37 31.70
CA GLY A 388 -18.28 -5.45 32.66
C GLY A 388 -19.50 -5.17 33.55
N TRP A 389 -19.58 -3.93 34.06
CA TRP A 389 -20.67 -3.48 34.92
C TRP A 389 -22.05 -3.62 34.25
N SER A 390 -22.15 -3.32 32.95
CA SER A 390 -23.41 -3.31 32.18
C SER A 390 -23.73 -4.64 31.49
N SER A 391 -22.71 -5.37 31.02
CA SER A 391 -22.89 -6.61 30.27
C SER A 391 -23.30 -7.79 31.17
N ILE A 392 -22.75 -7.89 32.39
CA ILE A 392 -23.06 -8.99 33.31
C ILE A 392 -24.56 -9.00 33.70
N PRO A 393 -25.18 -7.89 34.14
CA PRO A 393 -26.60 -7.88 34.50
C PRO A 393 -27.51 -8.14 33.30
N LEU A 394 -27.14 -7.66 32.10
CA LEU A 394 -27.90 -7.88 30.88
C LEU A 394 -28.01 -9.37 30.54
N MET A 395 -26.98 -10.16 30.88
CA MET A 395 -26.94 -11.60 30.59
C MET A 395 -27.72 -12.45 31.61
N TYR A 396 -27.91 -12.01 32.85
CA TYR A 396 -28.52 -12.83 33.91
C TYR A 396 -29.95 -13.33 33.64
N PRO A 397 -30.87 -12.55 33.03
CA PRO A 397 -32.21 -13.03 32.68
C PRO A 397 -32.19 -14.28 31.77
N SER A 398 -31.17 -14.42 30.92
CA SER A 398 -31.04 -15.60 30.04
C SER A 398 -30.85 -16.91 30.82
N SER A 399 -30.36 -16.86 32.06
CA SER A 399 -30.18 -18.06 32.91
C SER A 399 -31.51 -18.77 33.23
N PHE A 400 -32.64 -18.07 33.15
CA PHE A 400 -33.97 -18.64 33.36
C PHE A 400 -34.53 -19.34 32.12
N ILE A 401 -34.10 -18.92 30.93
CA ILE A 401 -34.57 -19.44 29.65
C ILE A 401 -33.91 -20.79 29.33
N PHE A 402 -32.61 -20.93 29.63
CA PHE A 402 -31.85 -22.12 29.29
C PHE A 402 -31.79 -23.14 30.42
N SER A 403 -32.00 -24.41 30.09
CA SER A 403 -31.88 -25.55 31.02
C SER A 403 -30.57 -26.35 30.87
N VAL A 404 -29.80 -26.11 29.79
CA VAL A 404 -28.53 -26.81 29.54
C VAL A 404 -27.38 -25.77 29.56
N PRO A 405 -26.45 -25.84 30.54
CA PRO A 405 -25.39 -24.82 30.71
C PRO A 405 -24.45 -24.65 29.51
N SER A 406 -24.00 -25.76 28.91
CA SER A 406 -23.06 -25.74 27.79
C SER A 406 -23.66 -25.10 26.52
N SER A 407 -24.91 -25.43 26.22
CA SER A 407 -25.66 -24.85 25.09
C SER A 407 -25.92 -23.35 25.29
N ALA A 408 -26.21 -22.93 26.53
CA ALA A 408 -26.40 -21.53 26.87
C ALA A 408 -25.12 -20.71 26.64
N PHE A 409 -23.96 -21.21 27.08
CA PHE A 409 -22.68 -20.54 26.89
C PHE A 409 -22.40 -20.27 25.40
N VAL A 410 -22.51 -21.30 24.56
CA VAL A 410 -22.24 -21.15 23.12
C VAL A 410 -23.24 -20.20 22.47
N THR A 411 -24.53 -20.35 22.74
CA THR A 411 -25.57 -19.50 22.16
C THR A 411 -25.40 -18.04 22.58
N LEU A 412 -25.19 -17.76 23.86
CA LEU A 412 -25.04 -16.39 24.37
C LEU A 412 -23.74 -15.74 23.91
N ALA A 413 -22.64 -16.48 23.87
CA ALA A 413 -21.38 -15.97 23.32
C ALA A 413 -21.55 -15.61 21.83
N CYS A 414 -22.17 -16.49 21.03
CA CYS A 414 -22.45 -16.22 19.62
C CYS A 414 -23.41 -15.03 19.42
N CYS A 415 -24.47 -14.91 20.22
CA CYS A 415 -25.38 -13.77 20.15
C CYS A 415 -24.67 -12.46 20.50
N ASN A 416 -23.88 -12.44 21.58
CA ASN A 416 -23.10 -11.26 21.99
C ASN A 416 -22.11 -10.82 20.91
N LEU A 417 -21.39 -11.78 20.35
CA LEU A 417 -20.44 -11.56 19.26
C LEU A 417 -21.14 -11.02 18.01
N PHE A 418 -22.27 -11.64 17.62
CA PHE A 418 -23.01 -11.22 16.44
C PHE A 418 -23.56 -9.81 16.61
N VAL A 419 -24.20 -9.52 17.74
CA VAL A 419 -24.72 -8.19 18.05
C VAL A 419 -23.60 -7.16 18.08
N GLY A 420 -22.48 -7.47 18.74
CA GLY A 420 -21.33 -6.58 18.82
C GLY A 420 -20.73 -6.26 17.45
N ILE A 421 -20.33 -7.29 16.68
CA ILE A 421 -19.68 -7.11 15.38
C ILE A 421 -20.61 -6.43 14.38
N VAL A 422 -21.86 -6.91 14.25
CA VAL A 422 -22.80 -6.34 13.26
C VAL A 422 -23.08 -4.88 13.58
N SER A 423 -23.38 -4.56 14.84
CA SER A 423 -23.67 -3.17 15.22
C SER A 423 -22.47 -2.24 14.98
N THR A 424 -21.25 -2.65 15.34
CA THR A 424 -20.05 -1.81 15.13
C THR A 424 -19.70 -1.67 13.66
N VAL A 425 -19.63 -2.77 12.92
CA VAL A 425 -19.25 -2.77 11.49
C VAL A 425 -20.29 -2.00 10.68
N SER A 426 -21.59 -2.19 10.93
CA SER A 426 -22.63 -1.43 10.23
C SER A 426 -22.48 0.07 10.44
N THR A 427 -22.27 0.54 11.68
CA THR A 427 -22.10 1.98 11.91
C THR A 427 -20.82 2.54 11.31
N TYR A 428 -19.72 1.77 11.30
CA TYR A 428 -18.47 2.19 10.65
C TYR A 428 -18.60 2.28 9.13
N VAL A 429 -19.19 1.25 8.50
CA VAL A 429 -19.38 1.22 7.05
C VAL A 429 -20.27 2.37 6.59
N LEU A 430 -21.35 2.67 7.32
CA LEU A 430 -22.22 3.80 7.00
C LEU A 430 -21.50 5.16 7.15
N GLU A 431 -20.54 5.28 8.08
CA GLU A 431 -19.72 6.50 8.25
C GLU A 431 -18.61 6.62 7.18
N LEU A 432 -18.20 5.50 6.56
CA LEU A 432 -17.18 5.50 5.51
C LEU A 432 -17.69 6.07 4.17
N PHE A 433 -19.00 6.06 3.94
CA PHE A 433 -19.60 6.64 2.74
C PHE A 433 -19.75 8.16 2.88
N ASP A 434 -19.43 8.90 1.81
CA ASP A 434 -19.50 10.37 1.74
C ASP A 434 -20.94 10.90 1.46
N ASP A 435 -21.95 10.07 1.69
CA ASP A 435 -23.35 10.44 1.48
C ASP A 435 -23.99 10.97 2.78
N LYS A 436 -24.51 12.20 2.72
CA LYS A 436 -25.15 12.90 3.84
C LYS A 436 -26.36 12.15 4.39
N GLU A 437 -27.13 11.47 3.55
CA GLU A 437 -28.29 10.69 4.01
C GLU A 437 -27.82 9.47 4.82
N LEU A 438 -26.80 8.76 4.32
CA LEU A 438 -26.24 7.59 4.97
C LEU A 438 -25.60 7.94 6.33
N GLN A 439 -24.88 9.06 6.40
CA GLN A 439 -24.33 9.59 7.66
C GLN A 439 -25.43 10.02 8.65
N SER A 440 -26.59 10.48 8.17
CA SER A 440 -27.74 10.77 9.04
C SER A 440 -28.31 9.50 9.67
N ILE A 441 -28.42 8.43 8.88
CA ILE A 441 -28.86 7.10 9.33
C ILE A 441 -27.87 6.54 10.34
N ALA A 442 -26.56 6.66 10.06
CA ALA A 442 -25.50 6.24 10.98
C ALA A 442 -25.66 6.92 12.36
N ARG A 443 -25.91 8.24 12.39
CA ARG A 443 -26.14 8.99 13.65
C ARG A 443 -27.36 8.51 14.43
N ILE A 444 -28.44 8.13 13.75
CA ILE A 444 -29.63 7.56 14.40
C ILE A 444 -29.30 6.17 14.97
N LEU A 445 -28.62 5.35 14.18
CA LEU A 445 -28.24 3.99 14.55
C LEU A 445 -27.29 3.96 15.76
N ARG A 446 -26.35 4.91 15.83
CA ARG A 446 -25.48 5.12 17.01
C ARG A 446 -26.30 5.31 18.27
N LYS A 447 -27.35 6.15 18.24
CA LYS A 447 -28.21 6.41 19.40
C LYS A 447 -29.02 5.17 19.79
N ALA A 448 -29.54 4.43 18.81
CA ALA A 448 -30.32 3.22 19.06
C ALA A 448 -29.46 2.11 19.68
N PHE A 449 -28.23 1.92 19.20
CA PHE A 449 -27.34 0.86 19.65
C PHE A 449 -26.63 1.12 20.99
N LEU A 450 -26.76 2.32 21.58
CA LEU A 450 -26.24 2.62 22.93
C LEU A 450 -26.80 1.71 24.03
N VAL A 451 -27.97 1.10 23.81
CA VAL A 451 -28.56 0.13 24.75
C VAL A 451 -27.73 -1.16 24.84
N LEU A 452 -26.92 -1.46 23.81
CA LEU A 452 -26.15 -2.68 23.68
C LEU A 452 -24.72 -2.46 24.21
N PRO A 453 -24.33 -3.06 25.35
CA PRO A 453 -22.99 -2.86 25.92
C PRO A 453 -21.85 -3.25 24.96
N GLN A 454 -22.07 -4.29 24.14
CA GLN A 454 -21.10 -4.74 23.13
C GLN A 454 -20.79 -3.65 22.10
N TYR A 455 -21.84 -2.95 21.64
CA TYR A 455 -21.69 -1.85 20.71
C TYR A 455 -20.90 -0.70 21.34
N CYS A 456 -21.24 -0.33 22.57
CA CYS A 456 -20.58 0.74 23.30
C CYS A 456 -19.08 0.48 23.50
N LEU A 457 -18.69 -0.76 23.80
CA LEU A 457 -17.29 -1.15 23.92
C LEU A 457 -16.54 -0.94 22.61
N GLY A 458 -17.05 -1.48 21.50
CA GLY A 458 -16.37 -1.35 20.21
C GLY A 458 -16.34 0.08 19.71
N ARG A 459 -17.47 0.79 19.79
CA ARG A 459 -17.54 2.20 19.37
C ARG A 459 -16.63 3.09 20.23
N GLY A 460 -16.59 2.87 21.54
CA GLY A 460 -15.71 3.61 22.45
C GLY A 460 -14.22 3.45 22.07
N LEU A 461 -13.78 2.24 21.72
CA LEU A 461 -12.42 2.00 21.25
C LEU A 461 -12.13 2.71 19.90
N MET A 462 -13.11 2.72 19.00
CA MET A 462 -12.97 3.41 17.70
C MET A 462 -12.92 4.93 17.85
N ASP A 463 -13.77 5.49 18.71
CA ASP A 463 -13.80 6.93 18.98
C ASP A 463 -12.51 7.38 19.69
N MET A 464 -11.98 6.60 20.64
CA MET A 464 -10.67 6.87 21.27
C MET A 464 -9.53 6.90 20.25
N PHE A 465 -9.47 5.91 19.36
CA PHE A 465 -8.44 5.84 18.32
C PHE A 465 -8.54 7.01 17.34
N SER A 466 -9.77 7.34 16.91
CA SER A 466 -10.03 8.47 16.00
C SER A 466 -9.68 9.81 16.65
N ASN A 467 -10.00 9.99 17.93
CA ASN A 467 -9.64 11.19 18.69
C ASN A 467 -8.12 11.34 18.85
N HIS A 468 -7.40 10.25 19.10
CA HIS A 468 -5.94 10.30 19.17
C HIS A 468 -5.31 10.68 17.84
N LEU A 469 -5.76 10.04 16.74
CA LEU A 469 -5.27 10.34 15.40
C LEU A 469 -5.55 11.79 14.98
N THR A 470 -6.72 12.31 15.31
CA THR A 470 -7.06 13.72 15.04
C THR A 470 -6.23 14.68 15.89
N ALA A 471 -5.94 14.35 17.16
CA ALA A 471 -5.05 15.15 17.99
C ALA A 471 -3.61 15.16 17.46
N GLU A 472 -3.07 14.01 17.05
CA GLU A 472 -1.74 13.92 16.43
C GLU A 472 -1.67 14.72 15.11
N ALA A 473 -2.70 14.58 14.27
CA ALA A 473 -2.86 15.34 13.04
C ALA A 473 -2.86 16.86 13.29
N LEU A 474 -3.61 17.34 14.28
CA LEU A 474 -3.65 18.76 14.64
C LEU A 474 -2.31 19.25 15.18
N ALA A 475 -1.65 18.44 16.00
CA ALA A 475 -0.32 18.75 16.53
C ALA A 475 0.73 18.95 15.41
N ARG A 476 0.66 18.17 14.33
CA ARG A 476 1.53 18.34 13.15
C ARG A 476 1.33 19.68 12.44
N PHE A 477 0.13 20.27 12.49
CA PHE A 477 -0.15 21.60 11.97
C PHE A 477 0.13 22.73 12.97
N GLY A 478 0.71 22.43 14.14
CA GLY A 478 0.94 23.42 15.19
C GLY A 478 -0.34 23.99 15.81
N LEU A 479 -1.50 23.39 15.51
CA LEU A 479 -2.78 23.74 16.11
C LEU A 479 -2.87 23.01 17.45
N LYS A 480 -2.69 23.74 18.56
CA LYS A 480 -2.85 23.17 19.90
C LYS A 480 -4.30 22.73 20.11
N THR A 481 -4.49 21.51 20.55
CA THR A 481 -5.75 21.00 21.12
C THR A 481 -5.94 21.63 22.51
N PHE A 482 -7.09 22.28 22.72
CA PHE A 482 -7.51 22.79 24.04
C PHE A 482 -8.10 21.69 24.90
#